data_AF-A0A8J6I5I3-F1
#
_entry.id   AF-A0A8J6I5I3-F1
#
_cell.length_a   1.000
_cell.length_b   1.000
_cell.length_c   1.000
_cell.angle_alpha   90.00
_cell.angle_beta   90.00
_cell.angle_gamma   90.00
#
_symmetry.space_group_name_H-M   'P 1'
#
loop_
_entity.id
_entity.type
_entity.pdbx_description
1 polymer ?
#
loop_
_entity_poly.entity_id
_entity_poly.type
_entity_poly.pdbx_seq_one_letter_code
_entity_poly.pdbx_strand_id
1 'polypeptide(L)'
;VPPIGWTAWSLYLLDSGERFGSTNAATERNNTESMIKAWIGTDYVAGVESEGRELTGSERAAISAMIRLSDDNAAETLYQFRGADAVIKRLISECGLKATVIVPGFWSYTQITADDAVTMMACVLGRSATSPLTAWVVDEMRHVAPDGMFGIPQVLPAGSDPAVKNGWTLQSAENRWRLNCLATWDNRILAVLTWYPAKLGQAHGESVCRDVTEQVLTLI
;
A
#
# COMPACT_ATOMS: atom_id res chain seq x y z
N VAL A 1 -10.84 18.60 -19.74
CA VAL A 1 -10.60 17.21 -19.30
C VAL A 1 -9.25 16.81 -19.87
N PRO A 2 -8.21 16.53 -19.06
CA PRO A 2 -6.93 16.13 -19.63
C PRO A 2 -7.09 14.76 -20.35
N PRO A 3 -6.34 14.51 -21.43
CA PRO A 3 -6.70 13.48 -22.42
C PRO A 3 -6.31 12.06 -22.01
N ILE A 4 -5.38 11.90 -21.07
CA ILE A 4 -4.79 10.62 -20.64
C ILE A 4 -4.54 10.74 -19.13
N GLY A 5 -4.72 9.66 -18.37
CA GLY A 5 -4.60 9.65 -16.90
C GLY A 5 -3.23 10.11 -16.39
N TRP A 6 -3.09 10.14 -15.07
CA TRP A 6 -1.85 10.48 -14.37
C TRP A 6 -1.23 9.22 -13.79
N THR A 7 0.10 9.13 -13.79
CA THR A 7 0.83 8.04 -13.14
C THR A 7 2.09 8.59 -12.47
N ALA A 8 2.41 8.06 -11.29
CA ALA A 8 3.69 8.21 -10.64
C ALA A 8 4.16 6.84 -10.10
N TRP A 9 5.46 6.58 -10.11
CA TRP A 9 5.99 5.32 -9.60
C TRP A 9 7.34 5.51 -8.90
N SER A 10 7.64 4.61 -7.96
CA SER A 10 8.91 4.57 -7.25
C SER A 10 9.31 3.12 -7.01
N LEU A 11 10.56 2.78 -7.32
CA LEU A 11 11.23 1.53 -7.01
C LEU A 11 12.27 1.81 -5.92
N TYR A 12 12.26 1.01 -4.88
CA TYR A 12 13.25 1.03 -3.81
C TYR A 12 13.95 -0.32 -3.71
N LEU A 13 15.29 -0.30 -3.71
CA LEU A 13 16.13 -1.49 -3.53
C LEU A 13 16.56 -1.57 -2.07
N LEU A 14 16.12 -2.62 -1.35
CA LEU A 14 16.38 -2.77 0.08
C LEU A 14 17.88 -2.95 0.39
N ASP A 15 18.60 -3.65 -0.49
CA ASP A 15 20.02 -3.98 -0.26
C ASP A 15 20.95 -2.77 -0.38
N SER A 16 20.71 -1.90 -1.37
CA SER A 16 21.54 -0.71 -1.62
C SER A 16 20.96 0.57 -1.03
N GLY A 17 19.66 0.60 -0.72
CA GLY A 17 18.92 1.81 -0.38
C GLY A 17 18.70 2.75 -1.57
N GLU A 18 19.03 2.32 -2.79
CA GLU A 18 18.81 3.12 -3.99
C GLU A 18 17.33 3.24 -4.33
N ARG A 19 17.00 4.35 -4.97
CA ARG A 19 15.63 4.70 -5.34
C ARG A 19 15.59 5.22 -6.77
N PHE A 20 14.64 4.70 -7.54
CA PHE A 20 14.36 5.12 -8.91
C PHE A 20 12.88 5.46 -9.02
N GLY A 21 12.51 6.42 -9.85
CA GLY A 21 11.11 6.81 -9.94
C GLY A 21 10.82 7.73 -11.11
N SER A 22 9.54 7.96 -11.35
CA SER A 22 9.10 9.02 -12.26
C SER A 22 9.46 10.40 -11.71
N THR A 23 9.52 11.41 -12.58
CA THR A 23 9.92 12.79 -12.21
C THR A 23 9.01 13.42 -11.14
N ASN A 24 7.78 12.93 -11.01
CA ASN A 24 6.77 13.38 -10.05
C ASN A 24 6.64 12.47 -8.79
N ALA A 25 7.48 11.43 -8.66
CA ALA A 25 7.36 10.41 -7.62
C ALA A 25 7.44 10.96 -6.18
N ALA A 26 8.17 12.05 -5.98
CA ALA A 26 8.38 12.69 -4.68
C ALA A 26 7.38 13.82 -4.36
N THR A 27 6.68 14.35 -5.36
CA THR A 27 5.99 15.66 -5.26
C THR A 27 4.49 15.57 -5.47
N GLU A 28 4.02 14.64 -6.30
CA GLU A 28 2.61 14.50 -6.64
C GLU A 28 1.97 13.32 -5.88
N ARG A 29 0.72 13.51 -5.47
CA ARG A 29 0.02 12.62 -4.55
C ARG A 29 -1.19 11.97 -5.19
N ASN A 30 -1.49 10.76 -4.71
CA ASN A 30 -2.79 10.12 -4.87
C ASN A 30 -3.38 9.78 -3.51
N ASN A 31 -4.68 9.49 -3.45
CA ASN A 31 -5.26 8.89 -2.26
C ASN A 31 -4.74 7.46 -2.14
N THR A 32 -4.43 7.01 -0.93
CA THR A 32 -3.90 5.67 -0.66
C THR A 32 -4.89 4.56 -0.99
N GLU A 33 -6.19 4.82 -0.87
CA GLU A 33 -7.24 3.81 -0.93
C GLU A 33 -6.91 2.65 0.03
N SER A 34 -7.13 1.40 -0.37
CA SER A 34 -6.79 0.24 0.47
C SER A 34 -5.30 -0.03 0.67
N MET A 35 -4.39 0.67 -0.02
CA MET A 35 -2.94 0.47 0.11
C MET A 35 -2.45 0.77 1.54
N ILE A 36 -3.07 1.74 2.22
CA ILE A 36 -2.72 2.14 3.60
C ILE A 36 -2.97 1.05 4.64
N LYS A 37 -3.78 0.02 4.31
CA LYS A 37 -4.08 -1.10 5.21
C LYS A 37 -2.85 -1.93 5.58
N ALA A 38 -1.79 -1.91 4.74
CA ALA A 38 -0.50 -2.48 5.10
C ALA A 38 0.03 -1.84 6.39
N TRP A 39 -0.04 -0.51 6.49
CA TRP A 39 0.34 0.20 7.72
C TRP A 39 -0.67 0.00 8.86
N ILE A 40 -1.98 0.07 8.59
CA ILE A 40 -2.99 -0.09 9.66
C ILE A 40 -2.80 -1.44 10.39
N GLY A 41 -2.54 -2.52 9.64
CA GLY A 41 -2.23 -3.83 10.23
C GLY A 41 -0.96 -3.80 11.08
N THR A 42 0.13 -3.24 10.54
CA THR A 42 1.41 -3.10 11.25
C THR A 42 1.30 -2.25 12.52
N ASP A 43 0.58 -1.13 12.47
CA ASP A 43 0.36 -0.26 13.63
C ASP A 43 -0.45 -0.96 14.72
N TYR A 44 -1.46 -1.72 14.32
CA TYR A 44 -2.31 -2.46 15.23
C TYR A 44 -1.49 -3.51 16.00
N VAL A 45 -0.73 -4.34 15.28
CA VAL A 45 0.07 -5.38 15.93
C VAL A 45 1.22 -4.82 16.77
N ALA A 46 1.80 -3.69 16.37
CA ALA A 46 2.77 -2.98 17.23
C ALA A 46 2.14 -2.51 18.54
N GLY A 47 0.88 -2.07 18.52
CA GLY A 47 0.11 -1.78 19.73
C GLY A 47 -0.06 -2.99 20.64
N VAL A 48 -0.47 -4.13 20.06
CA VAL A 48 -0.63 -5.41 20.75
C VAL A 48 0.68 -5.86 21.42
N GLU A 49 1.80 -5.80 20.70
CA GLU A 49 3.12 -6.14 21.25
C GLU A 49 3.53 -5.19 22.38
N SER A 50 3.27 -3.88 22.23
CA SER A 50 3.58 -2.90 23.28
C SER A 50 2.80 -3.10 24.58
N GLU A 51 1.61 -3.71 24.48
CA GLU A 51 0.76 -4.09 25.62
C GLU A 51 1.20 -5.42 26.26
N GLY A 52 2.16 -6.13 25.67
CA GLY A 52 2.63 -7.43 26.15
C GLY A 52 1.57 -8.53 26.05
N ARG A 53 0.62 -8.39 25.13
CA ARG A 53 -0.48 -9.34 24.94
C ARG A 53 -0.38 -10.04 23.59
N GLU A 54 -1.17 -11.11 23.44
CA GLU A 54 -1.36 -11.81 22.18
C GLU A 54 -2.56 -11.26 21.39
N LEU A 55 -2.55 -11.46 20.07
CA LEU A 55 -3.75 -11.25 19.26
C LEU A 55 -4.79 -12.32 19.61
N THR A 56 -6.01 -11.86 19.88
CA THR A 56 -7.20 -12.70 19.97
C THR A 56 -7.57 -13.27 18.60
N GLY A 57 -8.41 -14.32 18.59
CA GLY A 57 -8.89 -14.91 17.34
C GLY A 57 -9.64 -13.91 16.45
N SER A 58 -10.45 -13.03 17.04
CA SER A 58 -11.19 -12.00 16.29
C SER A 58 -10.27 -10.92 15.70
N GLU A 59 -9.22 -10.53 16.41
CA GLU A 59 -8.24 -9.56 15.89
C GLU A 59 -7.44 -10.15 14.73
N ARG A 60 -7.01 -11.42 14.83
CA ARG A 60 -6.35 -12.11 13.71
C ARG A 60 -7.28 -12.21 12.50
N ALA A 61 -8.53 -12.58 12.71
CA ALA A 61 -9.52 -12.66 11.63
C ALA A 61 -9.77 -11.28 10.98
N ALA A 62 -9.88 -10.22 11.76
CA ALA A 62 -10.07 -8.86 11.25
C ALA A 62 -8.86 -8.39 10.42
N ILE A 63 -7.64 -8.58 10.92
CA ILE A 63 -6.42 -8.22 10.17
C ILE A 63 -6.33 -9.04 8.88
N SER A 64 -6.60 -10.35 8.94
CA SER A 64 -6.57 -11.22 7.76
C SER A 64 -7.59 -10.77 6.71
N ALA A 65 -8.84 -10.50 7.11
CA ALA A 65 -9.87 -9.99 6.21
C ALA A 65 -9.49 -8.62 5.62
N MET A 66 -8.96 -7.70 6.43
CA MET A 66 -8.49 -6.39 5.98
C MET A 66 -7.35 -6.50 4.96
N ILE A 67 -6.38 -7.37 5.19
CA ILE A 67 -5.21 -7.50 4.30
C ILE A 67 -5.57 -8.29 3.05
N ARG A 68 -6.10 -9.52 3.22
CA ARG A 68 -6.31 -10.47 2.12
C ARG A 68 -7.50 -10.13 1.24
N LEU A 69 -8.60 -9.69 1.85
CA LEU A 69 -9.87 -9.40 1.16
C LEU A 69 -10.13 -7.90 1.04
N SER A 70 -9.22 -7.07 1.54
CA SER A 70 -9.37 -5.62 1.54
C SER A 70 -10.61 -5.12 2.32
N ASP A 71 -11.09 -5.86 3.33
CA ASP A 71 -12.30 -5.52 4.08
C ASP A 71 -12.22 -4.13 4.76
N ASP A 72 -13.15 -3.23 4.39
CA ASP A 72 -13.20 -1.85 4.88
C ASP A 72 -13.73 -1.74 6.32
N ASN A 73 -14.65 -2.60 6.75
CA ASN A 73 -15.19 -2.57 8.10
C ASN A 73 -14.15 -3.03 9.13
N ALA A 74 -13.36 -4.05 8.77
CA ALA A 74 -12.22 -4.49 9.56
C ALA A 74 -11.17 -3.38 9.65
N ALA A 75 -10.85 -2.72 8.53
CA ALA A 75 -9.93 -1.59 8.53
C ALA A 75 -10.40 -0.44 9.41
N GLU A 76 -11.67 -0.04 9.28
CA GLU A 76 -12.27 1.02 10.08
C GLU A 76 -12.22 0.67 11.58
N THR A 77 -12.55 -0.57 11.94
CA THR A 77 -12.51 -1.03 13.33
C THR A 77 -11.10 -0.93 13.92
N LEU A 78 -10.09 -1.45 13.22
CA LEU A 78 -8.69 -1.43 13.67
C LEU A 78 -8.13 -0.01 13.72
N TYR A 79 -8.48 0.82 12.73
CA TYR A 79 -8.14 2.24 12.65
C TYR A 79 -8.68 3.02 13.85
N GLN A 80 -9.99 2.92 14.11
CA GLN A 80 -10.64 3.59 15.24
C GLN A 80 -10.08 3.12 16.57
N PHE A 81 -9.88 1.80 16.74
CA PHE A 81 -9.32 1.23 17.96
C PHE A 81 -7.94 1.80 18.31
N ARG A 82 -7.12 2.08 17.29
CA ARG A 82 -5.76 2.64 17.46
C ARG A 82 -5.72 4.17 17.45
N GLY A 83 -6.87 4.82 17.64
CA GLY A 83 -6.99 6.27 17.78
C GLY A 83 -7.18 7.04 16.48
N ALA A 84 -7.77 6.40 15.47
CA ALA A 84 -8.09 6.98 14.16
C ALA A 84 -6.87 7.68 13.55
N ASP A 85 -6.93 9.01 13.31
CA ASP A 85 -5.86 9.78 12.67
C ASP A 85 -4.49 9.60 13.36
N ALA A 86 -4.46 9.20 14.63
CA ALA A 86 -3.23 8.86 15.35
C ALA A 86 -2.44 7.72 14.65
N VAL A 87 -3.12 6.78 14.00
CA VAL A 87 -2.51 5.71 13.19
C VAL A 87 -1.69 6.30 12.04
N ILE A 88 -2.25 7.26 11.31
CA ILE A 88 -1.56 7.88 10.17
C ILE A 88 -0.50 8.88 10.65
N LYS A 89 -0.72 9.55 11.79
CA LYS A 89 0.32 10.38 12.42
C LYS A 89 1.55 9.55 12.78
N ARG A 90 1.37 8.35 13.34
CA ARG A 90 2.46 7.42 13.63
C ARG A 90 3.16 6.96 12.36
N LEU A 91 2.42 6.65 11.28
CA LEU A 91 3.02 6.36 9.98
C LEU A 91 4.00 7.47 9.55
N ILE A 92 3.51 8.71 9.55
CA ILE A 92 4.28 9.87 9.09
C ILE A 92 5.52 10.06 9.97
N SER A 93 5.37 10.05 11.29
CA SER A 93 6.48 10.33 12.21
C SER A 93 7.48 9.18 12.30
N GLU A 94 7.02 7.93 12.37
CA GLU A 94 7.87 6.77 12.65
C GLU A 94 8.56 6.26 11.38
N CYS A 95 7.91 6.35 10.22
CA CYS A 95 8.49 5.97 8.93
C CYS A 95 9.12 7.15 8.18
N GLY A 96 9.00 8.37 8.71
CA GLY A 96 9.65 9.56 8.17
C GLY A 96 9.08 10.04 6.84
N LEU A 97 7.79 9.81 6.56
CA LEU A 97 7.13 10.22 5.32
C LEU A 97 7.15 11.74 5.18
N LYS A 98 7.55 12.25 4.01
CA LYS A 98 7.85 13.69 3.84
C LYS A 98 6.73 14.47 3.19
N ALA A 99 5.95 13.82 2.35
CA ALA A 99 4.92 14.46 1.57
C ALA A 99 3.52 14.00 1.98
N THR A 100 3.36 12.95 2.76
CA THR A 100 2.05 12.38 3.11
C THR A 100 1.19 13.36 3.89
N VAL A 101 -0.09 13.47 3.49
CA VAL A 101 -1.07 14.38 4.10
C VAL A 101 -2.30 13.58 4.57
N ILE A 102 -2.69 13.80 5.82
CA ILE A 102 -3.87 13.19 6.43
C ILE A 102 -5.14 13.89 5.95
N VAL A 103 -6.16 13.11 5.62
CA VAL A 103 -7.54 13.60 5.50
C VAL A 103 -8.29 13.21 6.78
N PRO A 104 -8.65 14.17 7.67
CA PRO A 104 -9.13 13.84 9.01
C PRO A 104 -10.35 12.91 9.00
N GLY A 105 -10.25 11.78 9.70
CA GLY A 105 -11.31 10.78 9.80
C GLY A 105 -11.46 9.86 8.58
N PHE A 106 -10.65 10.01 7.53
CA PHE A 106 -10.76 9.23 6.29
C PHE A 106 -9.43 8.58 5.91
N TRP A 107 -9.13 7.42 6.51
CA TRP A 107 -7.86 6.72 6.31
C TRP A 107 -7.56 6.44 4.83
N SER A 108 -8.54 6.02 4.03
CA SER A 108 -8.39 5.72 2.59
C SER A 108 -8.09 6.96 1.75
N TYR A 109 -8.48 8.14 2.23
CA TYR A 109 -8.23 9.42 1.56
C TYR A 109 -6.89 10.03 1.92
N THR A 110 -6.11 9.42 2.83
CA THR A 110 -4.72 9.82 3.10
C THR A 110 -3.99 9.98 1.77
N GLN A 111 -3.40 11.15 1.55
CA GLN A 111 -2.73 11.48 0.30
C GLN A 111 -1.25 11.16 0.41
N ILE A 112 -0.74 10.34 -0.50
CA ILE A 112 0.62 9.80 -0.47
C ILE A 112 1.31 9.97 -1.82
N THR A 113 2.63 10.15 -1.82
CA THR A 113 3.46 10.14 -3.03
C THR A 113 3.98 8.72 -3.29
N ALA A 114 4.46 8.44 -4.50
CA ALA A 114 5.04 7.12 -4.80
C ALA A 114 6.27 6.85 -3.92
N ASP A 115 7.05 7.89 -3.64
CA ASP A 115 8.21 7.80 -2.75
C ASP A 115 7.82 7.51 -1.30
N ASP A 116 6.78 8.15 -0.77
CA ASP A 116 6.31 7.85 0.58
C ASP A 116 5.67 6.45 0.65
N ALA A 117 5.05 5.96 -0.43
CA ALA A 117 4.47 4.62 -0.48
C ALA A 117 5.53 3.50 -0.36
N VAL A 118 6.65 3.60 -1.10
CA VAL A 118 7.75 2.63 -0.93
C VAL A 118 8.44 2.79 0.43
N THR A 119 8.49 4.02 0.98
CA THR A 119 9.05 4.28 2.32
C THR A 119 8.18 3.66 3.42
N MET A 120 6.85 3.75 3.29
CA MET A 120 5.90 3.05 4.17
C MET A 120 6.17 1.55 4.15
N MET A 121 6.30 0.94 2.97
CA MET A 121 6.53 -0.50 2.88
C MET A 121 7.92 -0.91 3.41
N ALA A 122 8.96 -0.10 3.17
CA ALA A 122 10.30 -0.34 3.72
C ALA A 122 10.28 -0.30 5.26
N CYS A 123 9.51 0.63 5.84
CA CYS A 123 9.30 0.73 7.28
C CYS A 123 8.55 -0.50 7.85
N VAL A 124 7.50 -0.96 7.17
CA VAL A 124 6.78 -2.21 7.51
C VAL A 124 7.72 -3.41 7.49
N LEU A 125 8.54 -3.55 6.45
CA LEU A 125 9.54 -4.63 6.35
C LEU A 125 10.62 -4.53 7.41
N GLY A 126 11.14 -3.33 7.70
CA GLY A 126 12.09 -3.11 8.78
C GLY A 126 11.56 -3.54 10.15
N ARG A 127 10.26 -3.33 10.42
CA ARG A 127 9.59 -3.84 11.63
C ARG A 127 9.45 -5.36 11.62
N SER A 128 9.12 -5.95 10.47
CA SER A 128 8.97 -7.40 10.36
C SER A 128 10.25 -8.17 10.73
N ALA A 129 11.42 -7.55 10.59
CA ALA A 129 12.69 -8.15 10.99
C ALA A 129 12.82 -8.40 12.51
N THR A 130 12.06 -7.69 13.34
CA THR A 130 12.14 -7.77 14.81
C THR A 130 10.80 -8.07 15.48
N SER A 131 9.68 -7.93 14.77
CA SER A 131 8.31 -8.16 15.24
C SER A 131 7.70 -9.37 14.53
N PRO A 132 7.52 -10.50 15.23
CA PRO A 132 6.85 -11.68 14.68
C PRO A 132 5.42 -11.38 14.21
N LEU A 133 4.69 -10.49 14.89
CA LEU A 133 3.35 -10.13 14.43
C LEU A 133 3.38 -9.26 13.17
N THR A 134 4.36 -8.36 13.04
CA THR A 134 4.52 -7.61 11.78
C THR A 134 4.96 -8.52 10.64
N ALA A 135 5.84 -9.50 10.90
CA ALA A 135 6.19 -10.53 9.92
C ALA A 135 4.96 -11.32 9.47
N TRP A 136 4.06 -11.66 10.39
CA TRP A 136 2.78 -12.27 10.05
C TRP A 136 1.89 -11.35 9.19
N VAL A 137 1.80 -10.05 9.48
CA VAL A 137 1.05 -9.11 8.61
C VAL A 137 1.61 -9.07 7.18
N VAL A 138 2.94 -9.10 7.03
CA VAL A 138 3.58 -9.17 5.70
C VAL A 138 3.30 -10.52 5.02
N ASP A 139 3.26 -11.62 5.78
CA ASP A 139 2.85 -12.93 5.25
C ASP A 139 1.39 -12.94 4.79
N GLU A 140 0.47 -12.28 5.50
CA GLU A 140 -0.92 -12.11 5.05
C GLU A 140 -1.00 -11.39 3.69
N MET A 141 -0.08 -10.45 3.40
CA MET A 141 -0.01 -9.75 2.11
C MET A 141 0.40 -10.67 0.94
N ARG A 142 0.98 -11.85 1.22
CA ARG A 142 1.28 -12.88 0.21
C ARG A 142 0.05 -13.71 -0.16
N HIS A 143 -0.96 -13.68 0.71
CA HIS A 143 -2.20 -14.45 0.60
C HIS A 143 -3.40 -13.60 0.18
N VAL A 144 -3.15 -12.46 -0.46
CA VAL A 144 -4.20 -11.59 -1.01
C VAL A 144 -5.06 -12.35 -2.02
N ALA A 145 -6.38 -12.13 -1.95
CA ALA A 145 -7.33 -12.78 -2.84
C ALA A 145 -7.14 -12.34 -4.31
N PRO A 146 -7.63 -13.14 -5.29
CA PRO A 146 -7.37 -12.89 -6.70
C PRO A 146 -7.76 -11.50 -7.21
N ASP A 147 -8.79 -10.88 -6.64
CA ASP A 147 -9.27 -9.53 -6.98
C ASP A 147 -8.32 -8.41 -6.52
N GLY A 148 -7.47 -8.66 -5.52
CA GLY A 148 -6.41 -7.76 -5.08
C GLY A 148 -5.03 -8.07 -5.68
N MET A 149 -4.87 -9.23 -6.34
CA MET A 149 -3.60 -9.74 -6.87
C MET A 149 -3.40 -9.35 -8.35
N PHE A 150 -3.53 -8.05 -8.66
CA PHE A 150 -3.37 -7.50 -10.02
C PHE A 150 -2.17 -6.55 -10.15
N GLY A 151 -1.78 -6.21 -11.38
CA GLY A 151 -0.74 -5.22 -11.64
C GLY A 151 0.66 -5.80 -11.46
N ILE A 152 1.41 -5.30 -10.47
CA ILE A 152 2.79 -5.71 -10.19
C ILE A 152 2.96 -7.24 -10.15
N PRO A 153 2.23 -8.01 -9.31
CA PRO A 153 2.43 -9.47 -9.20
C PRO A 153 2.23 -10.25 -10.50
N GLN A 154 1.51 -9.72 -11.49
CA GLN A 154 1.16 -10.45 -12.72
C GLN A 154 2.34 -10.63 -13.69
N VAL A 155 3.40 -9.83 -13.53
CA VAL A 155 4.56 -9.81 -14.44
C VAL A 155 5.88 -10.10 -13.73
N LEU A 156 5.82 -10.47 -12.45
CA LEU A 156 6.99 -10.92 -11.72
C LEU A 156 7.39 -12.34 -12.17
N PRO A 157 8.69 -12.69 -12.07
CA PRO A 157 9.14 -14.04 -12.31
C PRO A 157 8.38 -15.10 -11.50
N ALA A 158 8.21 -16.28 -12.09
CA ALA A 158 7.62 -17.41 -11.38
C ALA A 158 8.43 -17.73 -10.12
N GLY A 159 7.74 -17.85 -8.98
CA GLY A 159 8.38 -18.11 -7.68
C GLY A 159 8.80 -16.87 -6.90
N SER A 160 8.61 -15.64 -7.42
CA SER A 160 8.93 -14.41 -6.70
C SER A 160 8.10 -14.16 -5.44
N ASP A 161 6.97 -14.89 -5.27
CA ASP A 161 6.07 -14.84 -4.10
C ASP A 161 5.95 -13.41 -3.55
N PRO A 162 5.22 -12.48 -4.17
CA PRO A 162 5.20 -11.09 -3.73
C PRO A 162 4.26 -10.88 -2.54
N ALA A 163 4.65 -10.01 -1.61
CA ALA A 163 3.72 -9.43 -0.64
C ALA A 163 3.08 -8.17 -1.24
N VAL A 164 1.76 -8.15 -1.37
CA VAL A 164 1.00 -7.13 -2.12
C VAL A 164 -0.02 -6.42 -1.24
N LYS A 165 -0.19 -5.11 -1.41
CA LYS A 165 -1.39 -4.40 -0.95
C LYS A 165 -1.79 -3.28 -1.90
N ASN A 166 -2.63 -3.62 -2.87
CA ASN A 166 -3.22 -2.63 -3.78
C ASN A 166 -4.38 -1.88 -3.13
N GLY A 167 -4.78 -0.76 -3.74
CA GLY A 167 -5.99 -0.01 -3.38
C GLY A 167 -6.58 0.75 -4.56
N TRP A 168 -7.91 0.72 -4.70
CA TRP A 168 -8.60 1.36 -5.81
C TRP A 168 -10.01 1.78 -5.40
N THR A 169 -10.44 2.95 -5.87
CA THR A 169 -11.78 3.47 -5.62
C THR A 169 -12.24 4.32 -6.81
N LEU A 170 -13.49 4.13 -7.23
CA LEU A 170 -14.15 5.06 -8.15
C LEU A 170 -14.62 6.27 -7.35
N GLN A 171 -13.95 7.42 -7.54
CA GLN A 171 -14.32 8.67 -6.92
C GLN A 171 -15.42 9.34 -7.74
N SER A 172 -16.68 8.97 -7.46
CA SER A 172 -17.86 9.45 -8.18
C SER A 172 -17.95 10.98 -8.27
N ALA A 173 -17.60 11.68 -7.19
CA ALA A 173 -17.59 13.15 -7.17
C ALA A 173 -16.55 13.78 -8.11
N GLU A 174 -15.48 13.06 -8.41
CA GLU A 174 -14.39 13.49 -9.30
C GLU A 174 -14.52 12.89 -10.72
N ASN A 175 -15.49 12.00 -10.94
CA ASN A 175 -15.67 11.21 -12.17
C ASN A 175 -14.37 10.52 -12.64
N ARG A 176 -13.60 9.98 -11.69
CA ARG A 176 -12.32 9.30 -11.96
C ARG A 176 -12.07 8.15 -11.00
N TRP A 177 -11.32 7.17 -11.47
CA TRP A 177 -10.69 6.17 -10.61
C TRP A 177 -9.43 6.73 -9.98
N ARG A 178 -9.17 6.31 -8.74
CA ARG A 178 -7.84 6.35 -8.12
C ARG A 178 -7.45 4.91 -7.85
N LEU A 179 -6.25 4.53 -8.25
CA LEU A 179 -5.75 3.16 -8.11
C LEU A 179 -4.25 3.19 -7.83
N ASN A 180 -3.81 2.37 -6.88
CA ASN A 180 -2.41 2.21 -6.51
C ASN A 180 -2.08 0.73 -6.41
N CYS A 181 -0.88 0.37 -6.86
CA CYS A 181 -0.30 -0.94 -6.66
C CYS A 181 0.96 -0.80 -5.80
N LEU A 182 1.08 -1.69 -4.82
CA LEU A 182 2.24 -1.77 -3.93
C LEU A 182 2.60 -3.23 -3.74
N ALA A 183 3.85 -3.57 -4.05
CA ALA A 183 4.36 -4.91 -3.81
C ALA A 183 5.82 -4.89 -3.38
N THR A 184 6.22 -5.95 -2.69
CA THR A 184 7.62 -6.27 -2.41
C THR A 184 7.93 -7.72 -2.75
N TRP A 185 9.10 -7.94 -3.35
CA TRP A 185 9.65 -9.23 -3.76
C TRP A 185 11.16 -9.07 -3.92
N ASP A 186 11.96 -10.14 -3.73
CA ASP A 186 13.40 -10.17 -4.07
C ASP A 186 14.19 -8.91 -3.67
N ASN A 187 14.04 -8.44 -2.42
CA ASN A 187 14.65 -7.22 -1.87
C ASN A 187 14.30 -5.90 -2.61
N ARG A 188 13.14 -5.86 -3.28
CA ARG A 188 12.63 -4.71 -4.02
C ARG A 188 11.26 -4.32 -3.48
N ILE A 189 10.94 -3.04 -3.59
CA ILE A 189 9.62 -2.50 -3.34
C ILE A 189 9.25 -1.61 -4.51
N LEU A 190 8.09 -1.84 -5.12
CA LEU A 190 7.55 -0.98 -6.17
C LEU A 190 6.19 -0.45 -5.74
N ALA A 191 6.02 0.86 -5.89
CA ALA A 191 4.73 1.52 -5.80
C ALA A 191 4.41 2.19 -7.15
N VAL A 192 3.20 1.96 -7.67
CA VAL A 192 2.65 2.65 -8.85
C VAL A 192 1.32 3.28 -8.46
N LEU A 193 1.19 4.59 -8.63
CA LEU A 193 0.01 5.37 -8.27
C LEU A 193 -0.58 5.94 -9.57
N THR A 194 -1.90 5.84 -9.75
CA THR A 194 -2.57 6.38 -10.93
C THR A 194 -3.96 6.91 -10.64
N TRP A 195 -4.39 7.89 -11.43
CA TRP A 195 -5.80 8.27 -11.54
C TRP A 195 -6.17 8.53 -12.99
N TYR A 196 -7.42 8.22 -13.35
CA TYR A 196 -7.87 8.27 -14.73
C TYR A 196 -9.41 8.34 -14.82
N PRO A 197 -9.99 8.83 -15.94
CA PRO A 197 -11.44 9.00 -16.07
C PRO A 197 -12.23 7.71 -15.80
N ALA A 198 -13.39 7.85 -15.12
CA ALA A 198 -14.22 6.72 -14.69
C ALA A 198 -14.58 5.74 -15.81
N LYS A 199 -14.81 6.27 -17.02
CA LYS A 199 -15.21 5.52 -18.22
C LYS A 199 -14.22 4.42 -18.66
N LEU A 200 -12.96 4.46 -18.19
CA LEU A 200 -11.96 3.47 -18.55
C LEU A 200 -12.06 2.20 -17.69
N GLY A 201 -12.73 2.25 -16.54
CA GLY A 201 -12.91 1.12 -15.64
C GLY A 201 -11.64 0.70 -14.89
N GLN A 202 -11.80 -0.10 -13.84
CA GLN A 202 -10.70 -0.53 -12.96
C GLN A 202 -9.55 -1.23 -13.71
N ALA A 203 -9.89 -2.13 -14.65
CA ALA A 203 -8.93 -2.92 -15.43
C ALA A 203 -7.90 -2.07 -16.19
N HIS A 204 -8.24 -0.81 -16.51
CA HIS A 204 -7.29 0.13 -17.08
C HIS A 204 -6.15 0.44 -16.10
N GLY A 205 -6.45 0.76 -14.85
CA GLY A 205 -5.43 1.03 -13.83
C GLY A 205 -4.62 -0.20 -13.46
N GLU A 206 -5.24 -1.37 -13.43
CA GLU A 206 -4.52 -2.65 -13.26
C GLU A 206 -3.47 -2.84 -14.36
N SER A 207 -3.86 -2.54 -15.60
CA SER A 207 -2.95 -2.57 -16.76
C SER A 207 -1.85 -1.52 -16.65
N VAL A 208 -2.14 -0.30 -16.20
CA VAL A 208 -1.10 0.72 -15.94
C VAL A 208 -0.06 0.20 -14.95
N CYS A 209 -0.47 -0.40 -13.84
CA CYS A 209 0.48 -0.97 -12.87
C CYS A 209 1.34 -2.07 -13.50
N ARG A 210 0.73 -2.96 -14.29
CA ARG A 210 1.42 -4.04 -14.99
C ARG A 210 2.46 -3.48 -15.97
N ASP A 211 2.04 -2.59 -16.87
CA ASP A 211 2.87 -2.05 -17.94
C ASP A 211 4.03 -1.19 -17.40
N VAL A 212 3.82 -0.46 -16.29
CA VAL A 212 4.90 0.23 -15.57
C VAL A 212 5.88 -0.77 -14.97
N THR A 213 5.39 -1.86 -14.37
CA THR A 213 6.24 -2.89 -13.76
C THR A 213 7.12 -3.55 -14.82
N GLU A 214 6.58 -3.91 -15.97
CA GLU A 214 7.35 -4.47 -17.10
C GLU A 214 8.47 -3.52 -17.52
N GLN A 215 8.17 -2.22 -17.66
CA GLN A 215 9.18 -1.21 -17.99
C GLN A 215 10.27 -1.13 -16.91
N VAL A 216 9.88 -1.06 -15.63
CA VAL A 216 10.83 -1.01 -14.51
C VAL A 216 11.74 -2.23 -14.49
N LEU A 217 11.20 -3.44 -14.70
CA LEU A 217 11.96 -4.69 -14.71
C LEU A 217 13.00 -4.76 -15.84
N THR A 218 12.85 -3.99 -16.92
CA THR A 218 13.87 -3.92 -17.99
C THR A 218 15.04 -3.00 -17.68
N LEU A 219 14.94 -2.16 -16.64
CA LEU A 219 15.94 -1.14 -16.28
C LEU A 219 16.92 -1.62 -15.20
N ILE A 220 16.71 -2.82 -14.65
CA ILE A 220 17.40 -3.40 -13.48
C ILE A 220 17.82 -4.84 -13.75
#